data_AF-S7MIH3-F1
#
_entry.id   AF-S7MIH3-F1
#
_cell.length_a   1.000
_cell.length_b   1.000
_cell.length_c   1.000
_cell.angle_alpha   90.00
_cell.angle_beta   90.00
_cell.angle_gamma   90.00
#
_symmetry.space_group_name_H-M   'P 1'
#
loop_
_entity.id
_entity.type
_entity.pdbx_description
1 polymer ?
#
loop_
_entity_poly.entity_id
_entity_poly.type
_entity_poly.pdbx_seq_one_letter_code
_entity_poly.pdbx_strand_id
1 'polypeptide(L)'
;MAPEVAAVALKGGYNELCDIWSLGITAIELAELQPPLFDVHPLRVLFLMTKSGYQPPRLKEKGKWSAAFHNFVKVSLTKNARKRPSATKMLSVNRPSPNPSPDSHPRIPQGHVAL
;
A
#
# COMPACT_ATOMS: atom_id res chain seq x y z
N MET A 1 13.25 0.33 5.76
CA MET A 1 12.90 1.15 6.94
C MET A 1 12.07 2.36 6.52
N ALA A 2 11.03 2.73 7.28
CA ALA A 2 10.15 3.86 6.96
C ALA A 2 10.68 5.20 7.52
N PRO A 3 10.32 6.37 6.93
CA PRO A 3 10.84 7.67 7.34
C PRO A 3 10.54 8.03 8.80
N GLU A 4 9.39 7.63 9.32
CA GLU A 4 9.01 7.84 10.72
C GLU A 4 9.90 7.06 11.69
N VAL A 5 10.37 5.86 11.31
CA VAL A 5 11.27 5.05 12.12
C VAL A 5 12.65 5.70 12.20
N ALA A 6 13.13 6.27 11.09
CA ALA A 6 14.38 7.05 11.08
C ALA A 6 14.28 8.33 11.94
N ALA A 7 13.08 8.87 12.10
CA ALA A 7 12.81 10.07 12.90
C ALA A 7 12.41 9.76 14.36
N VAL A 8 12.48 8.51 14.83
CA VAL A 8 12.09 8.14 16.22
C VAL A 8 12.86 8.96 17.26
N ALA A 9 14.15 9.19 17.02
CA ALA A 9 14.99 10.04 17.87
C ALA A 9 14.49 11.49 17.98
N LEU A 10 13.63 11.96 17.06
CA LEU A 10 13.12 13.32 16.98
C LEU A 10 11.62 13.45 17.31
N LYS A 11 10.82 12.39 17.10
CA LYS A 11 9.34 12.49 17.08
C LYS A 11 8.58 11.44 17.89
N GLY A 12 9.27 10.52 18.57
CA GLY A 12 8.67 9.74 19.66
C GLY A 12 7.60 8.72 19.25
N GLY A 13 7.84 7.93 18.19
CA GLY A 13 7.10 6.69 17.96
C GLY A 13 6.82 6.36 16.49
N TYR A 14 6.63 5.06 16.23
CA TYR A 14 6.12 4.50 14.98
C TYR A 14 5.01 3.49 15.29
N ASN A 15 4.23 3.12 14.29
CA ASN A 15 3.17 2.12 14.40
C ASN A 15 3.35 1.05 13.31
N GLU A 16 2.47 0.05 13.29
CA GLU A 16 2.49 -1.08 12.35
C GLU A 16 2.43 -0.67 10.86
N LEU A 17 2.03 0.57 10.58
CA LEU A 17 2.04 1.10 9.22
C LEU A 17 3.46 1.22 8.65
N CYS A 18 4.53 1.20 9.47
CA CYS A 18 5.90 1.12 8.99
C CYS A 18 6.15 -0.12 8.12
N ASP A 19 5.43 -1.21 8.37
CA ASP A 19 5.56 -2.46 7.63
C ASP A 19 5.01 -2.33 6.21
N ILE A 20 3.95 -1.52 6.03
CA ILE A 20 3.40 -1.22 4.71
C ILE A 20 4.40 -0.44 3.85
N TRP A 21 5.19 0.45 4.46
CA TRP A 21 6.27 1.12 3.74
C TRP A 21 7.37 0.14 3.36
N SER A 22 7.80 -0.70 4.31
CA SER A 22 8.82 -1.72 4.05
C SER A 22 8.39 -2.66 2.92
N LEU A 23 7.11 -3.07 2.89
CA LEU A 23 6.53 -3.85 1.79
C LEU A 23 6.61 -3.10 0.44
N GLY A 24 6.34 -1.80 0.42
CA GLY A 24 6.50 -0.97 -0.78
C GLY A 24 7.94 -0.91 -1.28
N ILE A 25 8.92 -0.88 -0.38
CA ILE A 25 10.35 -0.92 -0.73
C ILE A 25 10.73 -2.31 -1.26
N THR A 26 10.30 -3.39 -0.59
CA THR A 26 10.52 -4.77 -1.04
C THR A 26 9.87 -5.02 -2.41
N ALA A 27 8.70 -4.45 -2.69
CA ALA A 27 8.10 -4.53 -4.02
C ALA A 27 8.97 -3.90 -5.11
N ILE A 28 9.62 -2.76 -4.83
CA ILE A 28 10.60 -2.16 -5.76
C ILE A 28 11.84 -3.04 -5.88
N GLU A 29 12.35 -3.55 -4.77
CA GLU A 29 13.52 -4.44 -4.74
C GLU A 29 13.29 -5.70 -5.58
N LEU A 30 12.12 -6.33 -5.48
CA LEU A 30 11.78 -7.50 -6.32
C LEU A 30 11.62 -7.13 -7.80
N ALA A 31 11.22 -5.89 -8.10
CA ALA A 31 11.05 -5.40 -9.46
C ALA A 31 12.38 -4.99 -10.13
N GLU A 32 13.31 -4.43 -9.36
CA GLU A 32 14.55 -3.81 -9.84
C GLU A 32 15.82 -4.55 -9.37
N LEU A 33 15.66 -5.65 -8.64
CA LEU A 33 16.72 -6.46 -7.99
C LEU A 33 17.57 -5.71 -6.97
N GLN A 34 17.24 -4.45 -6.67
CA GLN A 34 17.92 -3.62 -5.70
C GLN A 34 16.93 -2.66 -5.04
N PRO A 35 17.06 -2.39 -3.73
CA PRO A 35 16.25 -1.37 -3.08
C PRO A 35 16.65 0.04 -3.57
N PRO A 36 15.73 1.02 -3.48
CA PRO A 36 16.07 2.42 -3.77
C PRO A 36 17.22 2.91 -2.90
N LEU A 37 18.15 3.68 -3.49
CA LEU A 37 19.32 4.25 -2.81
C LEU A 37 20.32 3.21 -2.27
N PHE A 38 20.40 2.02 -2.86
CA PHE A 38 21.33 0.96 -2.47
C PHE A 38 22.80 1.40 -2.39
N ASP A 39 23.25 2.23 -3.33
CA ASP A 39 24.65 2.71 -3.39
C ASP A 39 24.96 3.83 -2.38
N VAL A 40 23.97 4.28 -1.61
CA VAL A 40 24.13 5.38 -0.64
C VAL A 40 24.42 4.81 0.74
N HIS A 41 25.45 5.35 1.40
CA HIS A 41 25.82 4.94 2.76
C HIS A 41 24.60 4.95 3.72
N PRO A 42 24.36 3.90 4.53
CA PRO A 42 23.13 3.75 5.32
C PRO A 42 22.77 4.98 6.18
N LEU A 43 23.74 5.57 6.89
CA LEU A 43 23.53 6.78 7.68
C LEU A 43 23.07 7.98 6.83
N ARG A 44 23.53 8.07 5.58
CA ARG A 44 23.12 9.13 4.66
C ARG A 44 21.68 8.93 4.20
N VAL A 45 21.25 7.68 3.99
CA VAL A 45 19.85 7.35 3.70
C VAL A 45 18.95 7.76 4.87
N LEU A 46 19.34 7.43 6.12
CA LEU A 46 18.59 7.84 7.32
C LEU A 46 18.41 9.36 7.37
N PHE A 47 19.49 10.10 7.17
CA PHE A 47 19.46 11.56 7.16
C PHE A 47 18.61 12.13 6.01
N LEU A 48 18.64 11.52 4.83
CA LEU A 48 17.79 11.96 3.70
C LEU A 48 16.31 11.78 4.02
N MET A 49 15.92 10.68 4.65
CA MET A 49 14.53 10.36 4.98
C MET A 49 13.92 11.33 6.00
N THR A 50 14.72 11.93 6.89
CA THR A 50 14.23 12.90 7.88
C THR A 50 14.00 14.31 7.31
N LYS A 51 14.51 14.61 6.10
CA LYS A 51 14.34 15.93 5.48
C LYS A 51 12.88 16.20 5.06
N SER A 52 12.44 17.45 5.22
CA SER A 52 11.10 17.91 4.82
C SER A 52 10.82 17.64 3.33
N GLY A 53 11.80 17.90 2.47
CA GLY A 53 11.73 17.70 1.02
C GLY A 53 11.93 16.26 0.52
N TYR A 54 12.11 15.26 1.40
CA TYR A 54 12.26 13.87 0.96
C TYR A 54 11.04 13.39 0.17
N GLN A 55 11.30 12.94 -1.06
CA GLN A 55 10.30 12.38 -1.96
C GLN A 55 10.31 10.85 -1.87
N PRO A 56 9.15 10.19 -1.76
CA PRO A 56 9.09 8.74 -1.79
C PRO A 56 9.64 8.14 -3.10
N PRO A 57 10.32 6.99 -3.04
CA PRO A 57 10.80 6.27 -4.21
C PRO A 57 9.67 5.90 -5.18
N ARG A 58 10.04 5.71 -6.45
CA ARG A 58 9.15 5.25 -7.52
C ARG A 58 9.92 4.28 -8.41
N LEU A 59 9.19 3.44 -9.14
CA LEU A 59 9.76 2.54 -10.13
C LEU A 59 10.44 3.35 -11.26
N LYS A 60 11.64 2.94 -11.65
CA LYS A 60 12.44 3.60 -12.70
C LYS A 60 11.79 3.45 -14.08
N GLU A 61 11.36 2.24 -14.42
CA GLU A 61 10.81 1.91 -15.74
C GLU A 61 9.28 2.01 -15.76
N LYS A 62 8.74 3.16 -16.19
CA LYS A 62 7.28 3.39 -16.19
C LYS A 62 6.49 2.45 -17.10
N GLY A 63 7.06 2.07 -18.25
CA GLY A 63 6.39 1.24 -19.26
C GLY A 63 6.42 -0.26 -18.98
N LYS A 64 7.29 -0.73 -18.08
CA LYS A 64 7.46 -2.16 -17.75
C LYS A 64 6.36 -2.68 -16.83
N TRP A 65 5.74 -1.80 -16.06
CA TRP A 65 4.83 -2.18 -14.98
C TRP A 65 3.42 -1.62 -15.16
N SER A 66 2.43 -2.38 -14.69
CA SER A 66 1.02 -1.99 -14.77
C SER A 66 0.72 -0.75 -13.93
N ALA A 67 -0.31 0.00 -14.32
CA ALA A 67 -0.80 1.14 -13.56
C ALA A 67 -1.22 0.74 -12.12
N ALA A 68 -1.73 -0.49 -11.94
CA ALA A 68 -2.07 -1.03 -10.64
C ALA A 68 -0.83 -1.18 -9.74
N PHE A 69 0.31 -1.66 -10.29
CA PHE A 69 1.54 -1.79 -9.54
C PHE A 69 2.15 -0.43 -9.17
N HIS A 70 2.14 0.53 -10.10
CA HIS A 70 2.54 1.91 -9.80
C HIS A 70 1.68 2.51 -8.68
N ASN A 71 0.36 2.27 -8.72
CA ASN A 71 -0.54 2.74 -7.68
C ASN A 71 -0.25 2.08 -6.33
N PHE A 72 -0.04 0.76 -6.31
CA PHE A 72 0.35 0.00 -5.11
C PHE A 72 1.60 0.59 -4.46
N VAL A 73 2.68 0.78 -5.23
CA VAL A 73 3.93 1.37 -4.72
C VAL A 73 3.69 2.78 -4.19
N LYS A 74 2.91 3.61 -4.92
CA LYS A 74 2.58 4.98 -4.50
C LYS A 74 1.83 5.03 -3.18
N VAL A 75 0.83 4.17 -2.96
CA VAL A 75 0.06 4.17 -1.70
C VAL A 75 0.88 3.60 -0.54
N SER A 76 1.65 2.54 -0.77
CA SER A 76 2.54 1.94 0.23
C SER A 76 3.61 2.93 0.71
N LEU A 77 4.21 3.67 -0.22
CA LEU A 77 5.25 4.66 0.04
C LEU A 77 4.68 6.05 0.36
N THR A 78 3.56 6.10 1.09
CA THR A 78 3.02 7.37 1.62
C THR A 78 3.87 7.83 2.81
N LYS A 79 4.54 8.99 2.67
CA LYS A 79 5.43 9.55 3.71
C LYS A 79 4.71 9.82 5.04
N ASN A 80 3.48 10.32 4.97
CA ASN A 80 2.68 10.55 6.17
C ASN A 80 2.06 9.23 6.64
N ALA A 81 2.58 8.66 7.74
CA ALA A 81 2.09 7.41 8.30
C ALA A 81 0.57 7.43 8.54
N ARG A 82 -0.02 8.54 9.02
CA ARG A 82 -1.48 8.64 9.24
C ARG A 82 -2.32 8.54 7.97
N LYS A 83 -1.74 8.84 6.80
CA LYS A 83 -2.41 8.73 5.50
C LYS A 83 -2.11 7.39 4.81
N ARG A 84 -1.22 6.57 5.38
CA ARG A 84 -0.84 5.28 4.80
C ARG A 84 -1.95 4.27 5.09
N PRO A 85 -2.41 3.50 4.09
CA PRO A 85 -3.44 2.48 4.30
C PRO A 85 -2.94 1.34 5.20
N SER A 86 -3.84 0.74 5.96
CA SER A 86 -3.57 -0.48 6.72
C SER A 86 -3.45 -1.71 5.81
N ALA A 87 -2.90 -2.81 6.32
CA ALA A 87 -2.78 -4.08 5.60
C ALA A 87 -4.13 -4.56 5.03
N THR A 88 -5.20 -4.50 5.84
CA THR A 88 -6.55 -4.89 5.42
C THR A 88 -7.04 -4.04 4.24
N LYS A 89 -6.76 -2.74 4.26
CA LYS A 89 -7.15 -1.85 3.16
C LYS A 89 -6.33 -2.12 1.90
N MET A 90 -5.05 -2.44 2.04
CA MET A 90 -4.18 -2.81 0.93
C MET A 90 -4.65 -4.09 0.22
N LEU A 91 -5.13 -5.09 0.97
CA LEU A 91 -5.67 -6.33 0.40
C LEU A 91 -7.00 -6.13 -0.35
N SER A 92 -7.75 -5.07 -0.03
CA SER A 92 -9.02 -4.77 -0.71
C SER A 92 -8.86 -4.22 -2.14
N VAL A 93 -7.65 -3.86 -2.56
CA VAL A 93 -7.37 -3.21 -3.86
C VAL A 93 -7.67 -4.13 -5.05
N ASN A 94 -7.72 -5.45 -4.85
CA ASN A 94 -7.96 -6.41 -5.92
C ASN A 94 -8.96 -7.51 -5.57
N ARG A 95 -9.82 -7.31 -4.56
CA ARG A 95 -10.87 -8.29 -4.29
C ARG A 95 -11.87 -8.22 -5.46
N PRO A 96 -12.04 -9.27 -6.27
CA PRO A 96 -13.24 -9.37 -7.09
C PRO A 96 -14.41 -9.25 -6.10
N SER A 97 -15.43 -8.46 -6.43
CA SER A 97 -16.66 -8.47 -5.65
C SER A 97 -17.05 -9.94 -5.41
N PRO A 98 -17.40 -10.34 -4.17
CA PRO A 98 -18.00 -11.66 -4.00
C PRO A 98 -19.20 -11.70 -4.95
N ASN A 99 -19.17 -12.62 -5.92
CA ASN A 99 -20.32 -12.86 -6.78
C ASN A 99 -21.56 -12.98 -5.88
N PRO A 100 -22.68 -12.32 -6.19
CA PRO A 100 -23.91 -12.56 -5.45
C PRO A 100 -24.22 -14.06 -5.55
N SER A 101 -24.30 -14.73 -4.40
CA SER A 101 -24.63 -16.15 -4.29
C SER A 101 -25.95 -16.46 -5.03
N PRO A 102 -26.13 -17.66 -5.59
CA PRO A 102 -27.31 -18.03 -6.40
C PRO A 102 -28.61 -18.27 -5.60
N ASP A 103 -28.70 -17.88 -4.33
CA ASP A 103 -29.84 -18.20 -3.46
C ASP A 103 -30.99 -17.19 -3.55
N SER A 104 -31.33 -16.71 -4.75
CA SER A 104 -32.64 -16.12 -5.01
C SER A 104 -33.63 -17.22 -5.39
N HIS A 105 -34.11 -17.95 -4.39
CA HIS A 105 -35.33 -18.75 -4.53
C HIS A 105 -36.45 -17.85 -5.11
N PRO A 106 -37.15 -18.27 -6.18
CA PRO A 106 -38.29 -17.51 -6.67
C PRO A 106 -39.40 -17.54 -5.60
N ARG A 107 -39.75 -16.37 -5.07
CA ARG A 107 -40.96 -16.22 -4.24
C ARG A 107 -42.16 -16.57 -5.12
N ILE A 108 -42.86 -17.62 -4.76
CA ILE A 108 -44.17 -17.95 -5.31
C ILE A 108 -45.10 -16.77 -5.02
N PRO A 109 -45.78 -16.17 -6.02
CA PRO A 109 -46.74 -15.11 -5.75
C PRO A 109 -47.95 -15.71 -5.04
N GLN A 110 -48.29 -15.17 -3.86
CA GLN A 110 -49.55 -15.51 -3.20
C GLN A 110 -50.71 -14.98 -4.06
N GLY A 111 -51.39 -15.91 -4.73
CA GLY A 111 -52.66 -15.65 -5.39
C GLY A 111 -53.72 -15.29 -4.36
N HIS A 112 -54.36 -14.14 -4.56
CA HIS A 112 -55.59 -13.78 -3.91
C HIS A 112 -56.65 -14.83 -4.25
N VAL A 113 -57.19 -15.53 -3.24
CA VAL A 113 -58.45 -16.25 -3.38
C VAL A 113 -59.55 -15.23 -3.13
N ALA A 114 -60.19 -14.79 -4.21
CA ALA A 114 -61.54 -14.24 -4.14
C ALA A 114 -62.51 -15.41 -4.21
N LEU A 115 -63.23 -15.64 -3.11
CA LEU A 115 -64.65 -16.06 -3.02
C LEU A 115 -65.06 -16.04 -1.54
#